data_AF-A0A2H0N7T0-F1
#
_entry.id   AF-A0A2H0N7T0-F1
#
_cell.length_a   1.000
_cell.length_b   1.000
_cell.length_c   1.000
_cell.angle_alpha   90.00
_cell.angle_beta   90.00
_cell.angle_gamma   90.00
#
_symmetry.space_group_name_H-M   'P 1'
#
loop_
_entity.id
_entity.type
_entity.pdbx_description
1 polymer ?
#
loop_
_entity_poly.entity_id
_entity_poly.type
_entity_poly.pdbx_seq_one_letter_code
_entity_poly.pdbx_strand_id
1 'polypeptide(L)'
;MNIPKVLSFDSSKIKIKKDSNNKLIVIKKTCINEFININKVRINFNNSQVLNEKIIIKIANLIEWDEENLILKTEFCSGINCEIALKSTKDVDSRLFFINIFKNLFITLREIGFLWGDLAPRNMVIDKENNYLWLFDFERKTFIEKSVLPERFIRFLYNYALEEFSCFLFKDEQDYLFQDFILKSINGLIRKNNIESKRKKILLYYFFGDKEYYSLDEIREIEMTMARAMTPFTLNGSIKYPAITIDNICKQKGLIYYAKYINATRYINEEEKRFYILKNEAFI
;
A
#
# COMPACT_ATOMS: atom_id res chain seq x y z
N MET A 1 -28.90 0.47 -11.33
CA MET A 1 -27.48 0.38 -11.73
C MET A 1 -26.66 -0.01 -10.50
N ASN A 2 -25.94 -1.12 -10.55
CA ASN A 2 -24.98 -1.48 -9.50
C ASN A 2 -23.77 -0.56 -9.64
N ILE A 3 -23.61 0.35 -8.68
CA ILE A 3 -22.47 1.26 -8.62
C ILE A 3 -21.21 0.39 -8.38
N PRO A 4 -20.15 0.49 -9.21
CA PRO A 4 -18.96 -0.32 -9.05
C PRO A 4 -18.36 -0.13 -7.64
N LYS A 5 -18.09 -1.24 -6.94
CA LYS A 5 -17.36 -1.25 -5.66
C LYS A 5 -15.88 -0.99 -5.93
N VAL A 6 -15.53 0.27 -6.19
CA VAL A 6 -14.14 0.73 -6.26
C VAL A 6 -13.71 1.16 -4.86
N LEU A 7 -12.73 0.47 -4.27
CA LEU A 7 -12.11 0.69 -2.93
C LEU A 7 -12.61 -0.29 -1.86
N SER A 8 -11.73 -0.58 -0.91
CA SER A 8 -12.08 -1.01 0.44
C SER A 8 -12.96 0.08 1.08
N PHE A 9 -14.24 0.10 0.69
CA PHE A 9 -15.20 1.12 1.04
C PHE A 9 -15.53 1.04 2.53
N ASP A 10 -15.04 2.02 3.28
CA ASP A 10 -15.78 2.47 4.44
C ASP A 10 -16.97 3.29 3.93
N SER A 11 -18.14 2.65 3.82
CA SER A 11 -19.38 3.29 3.35
C SER A 11 -19.82 4.45 4.23
N SER A 12 -19.27 4.58 5.44
CA SER A 12 -19.51 5.75 6.29
C SER A 12 -18.70 6.98 5.85
N LYS A 13 -17.59 6.78 5.13
CA LYS A 13 -16.67 7.86 4.71
C LYS A 13 -16.77 8.24 3.24
N ILE A 14 -17.09 7.29 2.35
CA ILE A 14 -17.09 7.53 0.90
C ILE A 14 -18.49 7.29 0.32
N LYS A 15 -18.98 8.24 -0.47
CA LYS A 15 -20.27 8.17 -1.18
C LYS A 15 -20.07 8.48 -2.65
N ILE A 16 -20.79 7.79 -3.52
CA ILE A 16 -20.87 8.13 -4.95
C ILE A 16 -22.23 8.74 -5.21
N LYS A 17 -22.27 9.90 -5.88
CA LYS A 17 -23.50 10.61 -6.25
C LYS A 17 -23.38 11.14 -7.67
N LYS A 18 -24.50 11.61 -8.23
CA LYS A 18 -24.48 12.44 -9.42
C LYS A 18 -24.47 13.92 -9.04
N ASP A 19 -23.72 14.74 -9.76
CA ASP A 19 -23.77 16.19 -9.66
C ASP A 19 -24.98 16.78 -10.41
N SER A 20 -25.09 18.11 -10.44
CA SER A 20 -26.15 18.83 -11.17
C SER A 20 -26.12 18.60 -12.69
N ASN A 21 -25.00 18.13 -13.23
CA ASN A 21 -24.81 17.81 -14.65
C ASN A 21 -24.96 16.30 -14.94
N ASN A 22 -25.51 15.52 -14.00
CA ASN A 22 -25.71 14.07 -14.12
C ASN A 22 -24.38 13.28 -14.24
N LYS A 23 -23.23 13.89 -13.92
CA LYS A 23 -21.91 13.23 -13.87
C LYS A 23 -21.69 12.58 -12.51
N LEU A 24 -21.07 11.41 -12.50
CA LEU A 24 -20.73 10.72 -11.25
C LEU A 24 -19.56 11.42 -10.54
N ILE A 25 -19.72 11.62 -9.23
CA ILE A 25 -18.73 12.22 -8.34
C ILE A 25 -18.51 11.31 -7.13
N VAL A 26 -17.31 11.37 -6.57
CA VAL A 26 -16.95 10.73 -5.30
C VAL A 26 -16.91 11.80 -4.22
N ILE A 27 -17.54 11.53 -3.10
CA ILE A 27 -17.59 12.40 -1.91
C ILE A 27 -16.91 11.63 -0.77
N LYS A 28 -15.76 12.11 -0.31
CA LYS A 28 -14.95 11.51 0.77
C LYS A 28 -14.91 12.44 1.97
N LYS A 29 -15.25 11.95 3.15
CA LYS A 29 -14.91 12.62 4.42
C LYS A 29 -13.46 12.29 4.76
N THR A 30 -12.61 13.31 4.87
CA THR A 30 -11.16 13.16 5.01
C THR A 30 -10.54 14.21 5.95
N CYS A 31 -9.26 14.52 5.81
CA CYS A 31 -8.50 15.53 6.53
C CYS A 31 -7.91 16.58 5.58
N ILE A 32 -7.58 17.75 6.13
CA ILE A 32 -6.98 18.86 5.38
C ILE A 32 -5.66 18.48 4.68
N ASN A 33 -4.89 17.57 5.28
CA ASN A 33 -3.63 17.11 4.69
C ASN A 33 -3.84 16.43 3.34
N GLU A 34 -4.91 15.66 3.15
CA GLU A 34 -5.19 15.03 1.86
C GLU A 34 -5.46 16.09 0.78
N PHE A 35 -6.28 17.09 1.08
CA PHE A 35 -6.54 18.20 0.16
C PHE A 35 -5.25 18.95 -0.22
N ILE A 36 -4.41 19.29 0.77
CA ILE A 36 -3.11 19.94 0.55
C ILE A 36 -2.21 19.07 -0.35
N ASN A 37 -2.12 17.78 -0.05
CA ASN A 37 -1.27 16.85 -0.80
C ASN A 37 -1.77 16.68 -2.24
N ILE A 38 -3.08 16.52 -2.48
CA ILE A 38 -3.65 16.43 -3.83
C ILE A 38 -3.29 17.67 -4.64
N ASN A 39 -3.50 18.87 -4.09
CA ASN A 39 -3.15 20.11 -4.81
C ASN A 39 -1.66 20.20 -5.11
N LYS A 40 -0.81 19.85 -4.13
CA LYS A 40 0.64 19.79 -4.33
C LYS A 40 0.98 18.84 -5.48
N VAL A 41 0.38 17.65 -5.53
CA VAL A 41 0.64 16.71 -6.62
C VAL A 41 0.12 17.25 -7.95
N ARG A 42 -1.11 17.76 -8.03
CA ARG A 42 -1.66 18.31 -9.29
C ARG A 42 -0.84 19.46 -9.88
N ILE A 43 -0.19 20.28 -9.06
CA ILE A 43 0.66 21.39 -9.51
C ILE A 43 1.99 20.87 -10.08
N ASN A 44 2.60 19.87 -9.44
CA ASN A 44 3.96 19.43 -9.76
C ASN A 44 4.00 18.17 -10.65
N PHE A 45 2.91 17.42 -10.70
CA PHE A 45 2.72 16.24 -11.51
C PHE A 45 1.93 16.65 -12.76
N ASN A 46 2.64 16.95 -13.85
CA ASN A 46 1.98 17.09 -15.15
C ASN A 46 1.25 15.77 -15.44
N ASN A 47 -0.08 15.82 -15.54
CA ASN A 47 -1.07 14.72 -15.61
C ASN A 47 -0.91 13.77 -16.82
N SER A 48 0.30 13.48 -17.27
CA SER A 48 0.62 12.78 -18.50
C SER A 48 1.92 11.98 -18.38
N GLN A 49 2.21 11.44 -17.20
CA GLN A 49 3.32 10.50 -17.04
C GLN A 49 2.92 9.16 -17.67
N VAL A 50 3.71 8.69 -18.63
CA VAL A 50 3.42 7.46 -19.37
C VAL A 50 4.19 6.30 -18.76
N LEU A 51 3.47 5.30 -18.29
CA LEU A 51 3.94 3.98 -17.93
C LEU A 51 3.99 3.08 -19.16
N ASN A 52 5.16 2.50 -19.42
CA ASN A 52 5.38 1.54 -20.52
C ASN A 52 4.84 2.00 -21.87
N GLU A 53 4.99 3.29 -22.17
CA GLU A 53 4.57 3.91 -23.43
C GLU A 53 3.06 3.80 -23.75
N LYS A 54 2.24 3.30 -22.81
CA LYS A 54 0.82 2.97 -23.06
C LYS A 54 -0.14 3.47 -21.99
N ILE A 55 0.22 3.37 -20.71
CA ILE A 55 -0.69 3.70 -19.61
C ILE A 55 -0.34 5.07 -19.04
N ILE A 56 -1.31 5.97 -18.92
CA ILE A 56 -1.07 7.31 -18.38
C ILE A 56 -1.46 7.33 -16.89
N ILE A 57 -0.53 7.76 -16.04
CA ILE A 57 -0.83 8.00 -14.62
C ILE A 57 -1.65 9.28 -14.50
N LYS A 58 -2.75 9.20 -13.78
CA LYS A 58 -3.62 10.34 -13.49
C LYS A 58 -4.02 10.38 -12.03
N ILE A 59 -4.40 11.57 -11.59
CA ILE A 59 -5.00 11.81 -10.28
C ILE A 59 -6.40 12.33 -10.54
N ALA A 60 -7.37 11.88 -9.74
CA ALA A 60 -8.75 12.32 -9.89
C ALA A 60 -8.85 13.85 -9.77
N ASN A 61 -9.56 14.48 -10.70
CA ASN A 61 -9.81 15.90 -10.64
C ASN A 61 -10.57 16.27 -9.37
N LEU A 62 -10.06 17.28 -8.66
CA LEU A 62 -10.77 17.88 -7.54
C LEU A 62 -11.91 18.74 -8.10
N ILE A 63 -13.12 18.51 -7.58
CA ILE A 63 -14.31 19.29 -7.88
C ILE A 63 -14.54 20.36 -6.80
N GLU A 64 -14.47 19.96 -5.53
CA GLU A 64 -14.80 20.84 -4.40
C GLU A 64 -14.10 20.38 -3.12
N TRP A 65 -13.77 21.33 -2.25
CA TRP A 65 -13.31 21.10 -0.89
C TRP A 65 -14.16 21.93 0.08
N ASP A 66 -14.80 21.25 1.02
CA ASP A 66 -15.53 21.84 2.15
C ASP A 66 -14.69 21.63 3.41
N GLU A 67 -14.00 22.70 3.83
CA GLU A 67 -13.10 22.69 4.97
C GLU A 67 -13.82 22.50 6.30
N GLU A 68 -15.03 23.06 6.44
CA GLU A 68 -15.81 23.01 7.68
C GLU A 68 -16.22 21.56 8.01
N ASN A 69 -16.67 20.83 6.99
CA ASN A 69 -17.11 19.44 7.17
C ASN A 69 -16.02 18.40 6.84
N LEU A 70 -14.85 18.86 6.41
CA LEU A 70 -13.74 18.06 5.89
C LEU A 70 -14.18 17.10 4.76
N ILE A 71 -14.92 17.63 3.80
CA ILE A 71 -15.47 16.86 2.67
C ILE A 71 -14.71 17.21 1.38
N LEU A 72 -14.12 16.19 0.76
CA LEU A 72 -13.47 16.26 -0.53
C LEU A 72 -14.39 15.67 -1.61
N LYS A 73 -14.68 16.44 -2.66
CA LYS A 73 -15.40 15.95 -3.85
C LYS A 73 -14.45 15.84 -5.03
N THR A 74 -14.40 14.67 -5.65
CA THR A 74 -13.59 14.42 -6.85
C THR A 74 -14.44 13.84 -7.97
N GLU A 75 -13.92 13.86 -9.19
CA GLU A 75 -14.51 13.10 -10.29
C GLU A 75 -14.53 11.60 -9.96
N PHE A 76 -15.53 10.90 -10.48
CA PHE A 76 -15.53 9.44 -10.47
C PHE A 76 -14.64 8.93 -11.60
N CYS A 77 -13.65 8.10 -11.25
CA CYS A 77 -12.82 7.42 -12.23
C CYS A 77 -13.30 5.98 -12.43
N SER A 78 -13.59 5.62 -13.68
CA SER A 78 -13.91 4.26 -14.10
C SER A 78 -12.71 3.32 -13.97
N GLY A 79 -12.99 2.02 -13.95
CA GLY A 79 -11.98 0.97 -13.95
C GLY A 79 -12.13 -0.02 -12.81
N ILE A 80 -11.10 -0.86 -12.64
CA ILE A 80 -11.02 -1.86 -11.57
C ILE A 80 -9.95 -1.46 -10.56
N ASN A 81 -10.29 -1.55 -9.27
CA ASN A 81 -9.33 -1.33 -8.21
C ASN A 81 -8.22 -2.41 -8.25
N CYS A 82 -6.96 -2.00 -8.12
CA CYS A 82 -5.83 -2.91 -8.29
C CYS A 82 -5.77 -4.00 -7.21
N GLU A 83 -6.20 -3.73 -5.96
CA GLU A 83 -6.33 -4.79 -4.93
C GLU A 83 -7.38 -5.83 -5.35
N ILE A 84 -8.56 -5.36 -5.76
CA ILE A 84 -9.66 -6.25 -6.18
C ILE A 84 -9.21 -7.12 -7.36
N ALA A 85 -8.55 -6.50 -8.34
CA ALA A 85 -8.02 -7.20 -9.50
C ALA A 85 -7.01 -8.28 -9.12
N LEU A 86 -6.06 -7.97 -8.23
CA LEU A 86 -5.09 -8.96 -7.72
C LEU A 86 -5.77 -10.10 -6.94
N LYS A 87 -6.90 -9.86 -6.29
CA LYS A 87 -7.62 -10.92 -5.55
C LYS A 87 -8.49 -11.80 -6.43
N SER A 88 -9.02 -11.26 -7.52
CA SER A 88 -9.86 -12.01 -8.46
C SER A 88 -9.06 -12.74 -9.54
N THR A 89 -7.84 -12.27 -9.85
CA THR A 89 -7.00 -12.84 -10.90
C THR A 89 -6.22 -14.05 -10.40
N LYS A 90 -6.43 -15.20 -11.08
CA LYS A 90 -5.79 -16.48 -10.75
C LYS A 90 -4.74 -16.92 -11.76
N ASP A 91 -4.85 -16.48 -13.01
CA ASP A 91 -3.92 -16.83 -14.07
C ASP A 91 -2.62 -16.00 -13.96
N VAL A 92 -1.49 -16.64 -14.22
CA VAL A 92 -0.15 -16.05 -14.05
C VAL A 92 0.05 -14.84 -14.95
N ASP A 93 -0.35 -14.92 -16.22
CA ASP A 93 -0.12 -13.86 -17.21
C ASP A 93 -0.85 -12.56 -16.85
N SER A 94 -2.12 -12.64 -16.46
CA SER A 94 -2.87 -11.45 -16.02
C SER A 94 -2.34 -10.88 -14.72
N ARG A 95 -1.83 -11.72 -13.79
CA ARG A 95 -1.17 -11.22 -12.58
C ARG A 95 0.13 -10.49 -12.91
N LEU A 96 0.95 -11.06 -13.79
CA LEU A 96 2.20 -10.48 -14.25
C LEU A 96 1.97 -9.12 -14.93
N PHE A 97 0.87 -8.94 -15.65
CA PHE A 97 0.47 -7.64 -16.19
C PHE A 97 0.36 -6.56 -15.09
N PHE A 98 -0.31 -6.83 -13.97
CA PHE A 98 -0.42 -5.87 -12.86
C PHE A 98 0.94 -5.62 -12.20
N ILE A 99 1.74 -6.66 -12.01
CA ILE A 99 3.06 -6.51 -11.39
C ILE A 99 3.98 -5.65 -12.26
N ASN A 100 3.94 -5.84 -13.57
CA ASN A 100 4.65 -4.97 -14.51
C ASN A 100 4.18 -3.52 -14.40
N ILE A 101 2.88 -3.26 -14.26
CA ILE A 101 2.39 -1.89 -14.03
C ILE A 101 2.98 -1.30 -12.76
N PHE A 102 2.98 -2.03 -11.64
CA PHE A 102 3.51 -1.53 -10.37
C PHE A 102 5.01 -1.30 -10.43
N LYS A 103 5.75 -2.20 -11.08
CA LYS A 103 7.19 -2.06 -11.27
C LYS A 103 7.53 -0.79 -12.03
N ASN A 104 6.82 -0.54 -13.13
CA ASN A 104 7.03 0.67 -13.92
C ASN A 104 6.52 1.91 -13.20
N LEU A 105 5.45 1.80 -12.41
CA LEU A 105 5.03 2.86 -11.49
C LEU A 105 6.17 3.23 -10.53
N PHE A 106 6.82 2.26 -9.89
CA PHE A 106 7.93 2.56 -8.97
C PHE A 106 9.10 3.25 -9.69
N ILE A 107 9.44 2.80 -10.91
CA ILE A 107 10.48 3.43 -11.73
C ILE A 107 10.11 4.88 -12.04
N THR A 108 8.91 5.12 -12.58
CA THR A 108 8.44 6.46 -12.94
C THR A 108 8.33 7.38 -11.73
N LEU A 109 7.79 6.90 -10.59
CA LEU A 109 7.72 7.67 -9.35
C LEU A 109 9.10 8.12 -8.87
N ARG A 110 10.11 7.26 -8.98
CA ARG A 110 11.49 7.61 -8.65
C ARG A 110 12.04 8.67 -9.60
N GLU A 111 11.85 8.50 -10.91
CA GLU A 111 12.38 9.38 -11.96
C GLU A 111 11.84 10.81 -11.83
N ILE A 112 10.56 10.95 -11.54
CA ILE A 112 9.91 12.25 -11.34
C ILE A 112 10.02 12.77 -9.90
N GLY A 113 10.72 12.03 -9.03
CA GLY A 113 10.91 12.35 -7.62
C GLY A 113 9.62 12.47 -6.79
N PHE A 114 8.62 11.65 -7.09
CA PHE A 114 7.35 11.59 -6.39
C PHE A 114 7.33 10.45 -5.36
N LEU A 115 7.32 10.82 -4.08
CA LEU A 115 7.23 9.91 -2.93
C LEU A 115 5.81 9.95 -2.34
N TRP A 116 4.99 8.96 -2.69
CA TRP A 116 3.59 8.86 -2.30
C TRP A 116 3.37 7.97 -1.07
N GLY A 117 3.04 8.57 0.08
CA GLY A 117 3.01 7.86 1.38
C GLY A 117 1.90 6.83 1.53
N ASP A 118 0.90 6.88 0.66
CA ASP A 118 -0.25 5.95 0.60
C ASP A 118 -0.16 4.99 -0.59
N LEU A 119 1.06 4.75 -1.09
CA LEU A 119 1.35 3.84 -2.19
C LEU A 119 0.94 2.39 -1.83
N ALA A 120 -0.24 1.99 -2.29
CA ALA A 120 -0.81 0.66 -2.08
C ALA A 120 -1.75 0.26 -3.24
N PRO A 121 -1.91 -1.05 -3.54
CA PRO A 121 -2.85 -1.54 -4.56
C PRO A 121 -4.29 -1.01 -4.39
N ARG A 122 -4.76 -0.91 -3.15
CA ARG A 122 -6.11 -0.38 -2.86
C ARG A 122 -6.33 1.07 -3.25
N ASN A 123 -5.26 1.86 -3.41
CA ASN A 123 -5.34 3.28 -3.69
C ASN A 123 -5.14 3.58 -5.18
N MET A 124 -5.25 2.54 -6.02
CA MET A 124 -5.12 2.63 -7.47
C MET A 124 -6.30 2.00 -8.20
N VAL A 125 -6.69 2.60 -9.32
CA VAL A 125 -7.70 2.08 -10.24
C VAL A 125 -7.12 2.03 -11.63
N ILE A 126 -7.19 0.88 -12.27
CA ILE A 126 -6.80 0.75 -13.67
C ILE A 126 -8.03 0.80 -14.57
N ASP A 127 -8.00 1.73 -15.51
CA ASP A 127 -8.96 1.84 -16.60
C ASP A 127 -8.29 1.33 -17.87
N LYS A 128 -8.57 0.08 -18.24
CA LYS A 128 -7.98 -0.55 -19.43
C LYS A 128 -8.53 0.02 -20.73
N GLU A 129 -9.76 0.52 -20.73
CA GLU A 129 -10.39 1.06 -21.95
C GLU A 129 -9.73 2.39 -22.34
N ASN A 130 -9.43 3.22 -21.34
CA ASN A 130 -8.81 4.53 -21.55
C ASN A 130 -7.29 4.54 -21.33
N ASN A 131 -6.69 3.39 -21.00
CA ASN A 131 -5.28 3.24 -20.62
C ASN A 131 -4.85 4.20 -19.50
N TYR A 132 -5.62 4.29 -18.42
CA TYR A 132 -5.29 5.13 -17.27
C TYR A 132 -4.98 4.30 -16.02
N LEU A 133 -4.00 4.77 -15.24
CA LEU A 133 -3.81 4.38 -13.86
C LEU A 133 -4.13 5.57 -12.97
N TRP A 134 -5.28 5.52 -12.32
CA TRP A 134 -5.75 6.55 -11.41
C TRP A 134 -5.19 6.32 -10.01
N LEU A 135 -4.56 7.34 -9.44
CA LEU A 135 -4.05 7.36 -8.06
C LEU A 135 -5.03 8.12 -7.16
N PHE A 136 -5.29 7.56 -5.98
CA PHE A 136 -6.20 8.11 -4.96
C PHE A 136 -5.51 8.13 -3.61
N ASP A 137 -6.15 8.73 -2.60
CA ASP A 137 -5.75 8.65 -1.20
C ASP A 137 -4.36 9.27 -0.95
N PHE A 138 -4.37 10.52 -0.51
CA PHE A 138 -3.16 11.31 -0.24
C PHE A 138 -3.11 11.79 1.22
N GLU A 139 -3.68 11.02 2.15
CA GLU A 139 -3.76 11.36 3.57
C GLU A 139 -2.37 11.39 4.25
N ARG A 140 -1.46 10.52 3.82
CA ARG A 140 -0.09 10.40 4.32
C ARG A 140 0.89 11.32 3.58
N LYS A 141 2.08 11.40 4.16
CA LYS A 141 3.18 12.26 3.69
C LYS A 141 3.46 12.05 2.20
N THR A 142 3.38 13.15 1.45
CA THR A 142 3.67 13.20 0.03
C THR A 142 4.80 14.19 -0.25
N PHE A 143 5.89 13.70 -0.85
CA PHE A 143 7.04 14.53 -1.24
C PHE A 143 7.17 14.56 -2.75
N ILE A 144 7.54 15.74 -3.25
CA ILE A 144 7.84 15.94 -4.66
C ILE A 144 9.16 16.69 -4.70
N GLU A 145 10.13 16.07 -5.35
CA GLU A 145 11.52 16.52 -5.42
C GLU A 145 11.97 16.47 -6.87
N LYS A 146 12.95 17.30 -7.26
CA LYS A 146 13.45 17.29 -8.64
C LYS A 146 14.11 15.96 -9.02
N SER A 147 14.69 15.27 -8.04
CA SER A 147 15.23 13.92 -8.17
C SER A 147 15.26 13.28 -6.78
N VAL A 148 15.11 11.96 -6.71
CA VAL A 148 15.24 11.20 -5.46
C VAL A 148 16.39 10.21 -5.62
N LEU A 149 17.33 10.26 -4.67
CA LEU A 149 18.43 9.30 -4.60
C LEU A 149 17.87 7.87 -4.49
N PRO A 150 18.43 6.88 -5.22
CA PRO A 150 17.94 5.51 -5.22
C PRO A 150 17.73 4.93 -3.80
N GLU A 151 18.68 5.12 -2.90
CA GLU A 151 18.63 4.61 -1.53
C GLU A 151 17.45 5.20 -0.75
N ARG A 152 17.19 6.49 -0.95
CA ARG A 152 16.06 7.18 -0.32
C ARG A 152 14.73 6.69 -0.87
N PHE A 153 14.62 6.49 -2.18
CA PHE A 153 13.43 5.93 -2.80
C PHE A 153 13.15 4.51 -2.32
N ILE A 154 14.18 3.66 -2.26
CA ILE A 154 14.01 2.29 -1.80
C ILE A 154 13.61 2.26 -0.33
N ARG A 155 14.26 3.06 0.53
CA ARG A 155 13.87 3.20 1.95
C ARG A 155 12.42 3.68 2.10
N PHE A 156 11.96 4.53 1.21
CA PHE A 156 10.56 4.95 1.13
C PHE A 156 9.62 3.79 0.77
N LEU A 157 9.95 2.99 -0.25
CA LEU A 157 9.18 1.80 -0.62
C LEU A 157 9.07 0.81 0.54
N TYR A 158 10.16 0.52 1.24
CA TYR A 158 10.15 -0.36 2.41
C TYR A 158 9.23 0.17 3.51
N ASN A 159 9.21 1.49 3.71
CA ASN A 159 8.40 2.08 4.77
C ASN A 159 6.90 2.07 4.45
N TYR A 160 6.52 2.34 3.21
CA TYR A 160 5.12 2.64 2.83
C TYR A 160 4.47 1.60 1.91
N ALA A 161 5.22 0.91 1.05
CA ALA A 161 4.67 0.04 0.01
C ALA A 161 4.92 -1.45 0.27
N LEU A 162 6.08 -1.84 0.81
CA LEU A 162 6.48 -3.24 0.88
C LEU A 162 5.42 -4.14 1.53
N GLU A 163 4.96 -3.79 2.74
CA GLU A 163 3.91 -4.54 3.42
C GLU A 163 2.59 -4.53 2.61
N GLU A 164 2.19 -3.37 2.10
CA GLU A 164 0.91 -3.18 1.41
C GLU A 164 0.79 -4.00 0.12
N PHE A 165 1.88 -4.13 -0.64
CA PHE A 165 1.92 -4.97 -1.83
C PHE A 165 2.06 -6.45 -1.46
N SER A 166 2.88 -6.78 -0.45
CA SER A 166 3.10 -8.17 -0.03
C SER A 166 1.85 -8.86 0.48
N CYS A 167 0.85 -8.11 0.94
CA CYS A 167 -0.48 -8.63 1.30
C CYS A 167 -1.23 -9.30 0.14
N PHE A 168 -0.88 -9.01 -1.12
CA PHE A 168 -1.64 -9.46 -2.30
C PHE A 168 -0.80 -10.17 -3.37
N LEU A 169 0.52 -10.19 -3.19
CA LEU A 169 1.49 -10.77 -4.12
C LEU A 169 2.09 -12.06 -3.54
N PHE A 170 2.19 -13.11 -4.35
CA PHE A 170 2.94 -14.31 -4.01
C PHE A 170 4.44 -14.01 -3.91
N LYS A 171 5.21 -14.95 -3.36
CA LYS A 171 6.61 -14.71 -3.04
C LYS A 171 7.46 -14.39 -4.28
N ASP A 172 7.29 -15.16 -5.34
CA ASP A 172 7.91 -14.95 -6.65
C ASP A 172 7.53 -13.61 -7.29
N GLU A 173 6.27 -13.19 -7.12
CA GLU A 173 5.78 -11.89 -7.60
C GLU A 173 6.38 -10.71 -6.83
N GLN A 174 6.54 -10.85 -5.51
CA GLN A 174 7.24 -9.88 -4.68
C GLN A 174 8.69 -9.77 -5.10
N ASP A 175 9.37 -10.90 -5.31
CA ASP A 175 10.76 -10.93 -5.76
C ASP A 175 10.91 -10.21 -7.10
N TYR A 176 10.03 -10.48 -8.06
CA TYR A 176 10.04 -9.81 -9.36
C TYR A 176 9.74 -8.29 -9.28
N LEU A 177 8.80 -7.88 -8.41
CA LEU A 177 8.45 -6.46 -8.22
C LEU A 177 9.59 -5.68 -7.55
N PHE A 178 10.21 -6.26 -6.52
CA PHE A 178 11.16 -5.58 -5.65
C PHE A 178 12.64 -5.88 -5.94
N GLN A 179 12.98 -6.76 -6.88
CA GLN A 179 14.38 -7.14 -7.19
C GLN A 179 15.31 -5.93 -7.46
N ASP A 180 14.80 -4.90 -8.14
CA ASP A 180 15.59 -3.71 -8.51
C ASP A 180 15.63 -2.67 -7.37
N PHE A 181 14.90 -2.95 -6.29
CA PHE A 181 14.72 -2.10 -5.12
C PHE A 181 15.18 -2.82 -3.84
N ILE A 182 16.22 -3.64 -3.93
CA ILE A 182 16.81 -4.30 -2.76
C ILE A 182 17.82 -3.35 -2.11
N LEU A 183 17.60 -3.03 -0.82
CA LEU A 183 18.58 -2.28 -0.03
C LEU A 183 19.77 -3.17 0.30
N LYS A 184 20.96 -2.79 -0.17
CA LYS A 184 22.21 -3.13 0.53
C LYS A 184 22.16 -2.49 1.93
N SER A 185 22.84 -3.07 2.92
CA SER A 185 22.78 -2.58 4.32
C SER A 185 22.99 -1.07 4.35
N ILE A 186 22.06 -0.34 4.98
CA ILE A 186 22.18 1.11 5.11
C ILE A 186 22.63 1.42 6.51
N ASN A 187 23.73 2.15 6.63
CA ASN A 187 24.15 2.70 7.90
C ASN A 187 23.25 3.87 8.28
N GLY A 188 22.73 3.86 9.50
CA GLY A 188 21.93 4.97 10.02
C GLY A 188 21.11 4.57 11.23
N LEU A 189 20.66 5.59 11.97
CA LEU A 189 19.82 5.44 13.15
C LEU A 189 18.54 6.27 12.97
N ILE A 190 17.41 5.72 13.41
CA ILE A 190 16.12 6.41 13.48
C ILE A 190 15.65 6.46 14.92
N ARG A 191 15.28 7.66 15.39
CA ARG A 191 14.62 7.85 16.69
C ARG A 191 13.31 7.09 16.73
N LYS A 192 13.05 6.34 17.81
CA LYS A 192 11.79 5.61 18.06
C LYS A 192 10.55 6.47 17.81
N ASN A 193 10.58 7.74 18.21
CA ASN A 193 9.45 8.67 18.05
C ASN A 193 9.12 8.99 16.58
N ASN A 194 10.10 8.88 15.67
CA ASN A 194 9.93 9.14 14.24
C ASN A 194 9.34 7.93 13.48
N ILE A 195 9.17 6.78 14.15
CA ILE A 195 8.57 5.58 13.55
C ILE A 195 7.05 5.66 13.71
N GLU A 196 6.31 5.96 12.64
CA GLU A 196 4.87 6.20 12.75
C GLU A 196 4.05 4.93 13.03
N SER A 197 4.44 3.80 12.44
CA SER A 197 3.69 2.55 12.57
C SER A 197 3.77 1.96 13.98
N LYS A 198 2.61 1.85 14.65
CA LYS A 198 2.49 1.18 15.95
C LYS A 198 2.88 -0.30 15.89
N ARG A 199 2.57 -0.99 14.78
CA ARG A 199 2.97 -2.39 14.53
C ARG A 199 4.49 -2.54 14.42
N LYS A 200 5.17 -1.63 13.72
CA LYS A 200 6.64 -1.63 13.65
C LYS A 200 7.26 -1.37 15.02
N LYS A 201 6.77 -0.36 15.74
CA LYS A 201 7.25 -0.01 17.10
C LYS A 201 7.18 -1.19 18.07
N ILE A 202 6.07 -1.92 18.12
CA ILE A 202 5.93 -3.05 19.03
C ILE A 202 6.85 -4.22 18.65
N LEU A 203 7.06 -4.46 17.35
CA LEU A 203 7.97 -5.52 16.88
C LEU A 203 9.43 -5.18 17.16
N LEU A 204 9.83 -3.92 16.93
CA LEU A 204 11.17 -3.43 17.26
C LEU A 204 11.47 -3.61 18.75
N TYR A 205 10.53 -3.20 19.61
CA TYR A 205 10.62 -3.43 21.06
C TYR A 205 10.73 -4.92 21.39
N TYR A 206 9.90 -5.77 20.78
CA TYR A 206 9.86 -7.20 21.08
C TYR A 206 11.15 -7.92 20.63
N PHE A 207 11.76 -7.50 19.53
CA PHE A 207 12.90 -8.20 18.91
C PHE A 207 14.24 -7.66 19.41
N PHE A 208 14.33 -6.36 19.67
CA PHE A 208 15.59 -5.68 19.97
C PHE A 208 15.60 -4.97 21.33
N GLY A 209 14.49 -5.00 22.08
CA GLY A 209 14.34 -4.28 23.35
C GLY A 209 13.96 -2.82 23.17
N ASP A 210 13.67 -2.12 24.26
CA ASP A 210 13.35 -0.68 24.20
C ASP A 210 14.62 0.15 23.99
N LYS A 211 14.64 0.91 22.90
CA LYS A 211 15.75 1.81 22.54
C LYS A 211 15.22 3.18 22.15
N GLU A 212 16.01 4.22 22.44
CA GLU A 212 15.74 5.57 21.91
C GLU A 212 15.94 5.63 20.38
N TYR A 213 16.92 4.87 19.87
CA TYR A 213 17.25 4.77 18.45
C TYR A 213 17.31 3.31 18.02
N TYR A 214 16.79 3.04 16.82
CA TYR A 214 16.98 1.76 16.13
C TYR A 214 17.82 1.99 14.87
N SER A 215 18.66 1.02 14.54
CA SER A 215 19.38 1.00 13.27
C SER A 215 18.44 0.79 12.09
N LEU A 216 18.85 1.26 10.91
CA LEU A 216 18.11 1.03 9.68
C LEU A 216 18.04 -0.46 9.31
N ASP A 217 19.03 -1.26 9.70
CA ASP A 217 19.01 -2.71 9.52
C ASP A 217 17.96 -3.39 10.39
N GLU A 218 17.83 -3.02 11.67
CA GLU A 218 16.76 -3.51 12.55
C GLU A 218 15.38 -3.16 12.00
N ILE A 219 15.21 -1.93 11.49
CA ILE A 219 13.93 -1.49 10.89
C ILE A 219 13.63 -2.30 9.62
N ARG A 220 14.63 -2.49 8.76
CA ARG A 220 14.50 -3.30 7.55
C ARG A 220 14.13 -4.75 7.88
N GLU A 221 14.74 -5.34 8.89
CA GLU A 221 14.43 -6.70 9.35
C GLU A 221 12.96 -6.82 9.76
N ILE A 222 12.46 -5.86 10.54
CA ILE A 222 11.04 -5.84 10.92
C ILE A 222 10.13 -5.73 9.71
N GLU A 223 10.42 -4.85 8.76
CA GLU A 223 9.56 -4.66 7.57
C GLU A 223 9.54 -5.88 6.66
N MET A 224 10.69 -6.50 6.45
CA MET A 224 10.81 -7.78 5.72
C MET A 224 10.03 -8.88 6.43
N THR A 225 10.13 -8.95 7.77
CA THR A 225 9.41 -9.95 8.57
C THR A 225 7.90 -9.74 8.48
N MET A 226 7.44 -8.48 8.56
CA MET A 226 6.02 -8.12 8.40
C MET A 226 5.52 -8.53 7.01
N ALA A 227 6.21 -8.12 5.95
CA ALA A 227 5.85 -8.46 4.57
C ALA A 227 5.74 -9.98 4.35
N ARG A 228 6.71 -10.75 4.86
CA ARG A 228 6.73 -12.22 4.77
C ARG A 228 5.58 -12.87 5.53
N ALA A 229 5.20 -12.33 6.68
CA ALA A 229 4.07 -12.84 7.45
C ALA A 229 2.72 -12.57 6.77
N MET A 230 2.63 -11.52 5.96
CA MET A 230 1.42 -11.14 5.20
C MET A 230 1.28 -11.85 3.85
N THR A 231 2.35 -12.50 3.37
CA THR A 231 2.44 -13.08 2.02
C THR A 231 1.36 -14.15 1.79
N PRO A 232 0.51 -13.99 0.76
CA PRO A 232 -0.46 -15.00 0.34
C PRO A 232 0.18 -16.31 -0.11
N PHE A 233 -0.60 -17.38 -0.04
CA PHE A 233 -0.20 -18.71 -0.49
C PHE A 233 -1.41 -19.54 -0.91
N THR A 234 -1.16 -20.62 -1.65
CA THR A 234 -2.21 -21.53 -2.10
C THR A 234 -2.29 -22.73 -1.16
N LEU A 235 -3.49 -23.01 -0.64
CA LEU A 235 -3.78 -24.19 0.17
C LEU A 235 -5.07 -24.84 -0.35
N ASN A 236 -4.99 -26.11 -0.72
CA ASN A 236 -6.11 -26.89 -1.29
C ASN A 236 -6.80 -26.17 -2.47
N GLY A 237 -6.01 -25.63 -3.40
CA GLY A 237 -6.51 -24.91 -4.59
C GLY A 237 -7.14 -23.53 -4.30
N SER A 238 -7.06 -23.04 -3.06
CA SER A 238 -7.58 -21.73 -2.66
C SER A 238 -6.47 -20.81 -2.17
N ILE A 239 -6.50 -19.55 -2.58
CA ILE A 239 -5.56 -18.54 -2.09
C ILE A 239 -5.97 -18.14 -0.68
N LYS A 240 -5.01 -18.15 0.25
CA LYS A 240 -5.15 -17.64 1.61
C LYS A 240 -4.43 -16.29 1.69
N TYR A 241 -5.08 -15.32 2.33
CA TYR A 241 -4.55 -13.98 2.57
C TYR A 241 -4.33 -13.78 4.08
N PRO A 242 -3.12 -14.07 4.62
CA PRO A 242 -2.85 -13.94 6.04
C PRO A 242 -3.16 -12.57 6.63
N ALA A 243 -3.00 -11.51 5.82
CA ALA A 243 -3.27 -10.14 6.21
C ALA A 243 -4.65 -9.94 6.85
N ILE A 244 -5.69 -10.57 6.30
CA ILE A 244 -7.06 -10.48 6.84
C ILE A 244 -7.12 -11.04 8.27
N THR A 245 -6.51 -12.20 8.48
CA THR A 245 -6.50 -12.86 9.80
C THR A 245 -5.64 -12.08 10.79
N ILE A 246 -4.48 -11.58 10.36
CA ILE A 246 -3.56 -10.80 11.20
C ILE A 246 -4.22 -9.47 11.63
N ASP A 247 -4.93 -8.79 10.73
CA ASP A 247 -5.66 -7.57 11.07
C ASP A 247 -6.78 -7.82 12.09
N ASN A 248 -7.48 -8.95 11.98
CA ASN A 248 -8.49 -9.34 12.97
C ASN A 248 -7.86 -9.61 14.34
N ILE A 249 -6.71 -10.29 14.40
CA ILE A 249 -5.96 -10.49 15.64
C ILE A 249 -5.56 -9.15 16.26
N CYS A 250 -5.03 -8.22 15.46
CA CYS A 250 -4.65 -6.89 15.95
C CYS A 250 -5.85 -6.15 16.58
N LYS A 251 -7.03 -6.25 15.96
CA LYS A 251 -8.27 -5.61 16.44
C LYS A 251 -8.82 -6.27 17.71
N GLN A 252 -8.78 -7.60 17.80
CA GLN A 252 -9.41 -8.35 18.89
C GLN A 252 -8.49 -8.52 20.11
N LYS A 253 -7.20 -8.75 19.89
CA LYS A 253 -6.23 -9.13 20.94
C LYS A 253 -5.13 -8.11 21.18
N GLY A 254 -5.06 -7.07 20.34
CA GLY A 254 -4.10 -5.98 20.46
C GLY A 254 -2.71 -6.31 19.92
N LEU A 255 -1.82 -5.32 20.04
CA LEU A 255 -0.51 -5.29 19.38
C LEU A 255 0.52 -6.29 19.96
N ILE A 256 0.39 -6.66 21.24
CA ILE A 256 1.31 -7.61 21.88
C ILE A 256 1.11 -9.02 21.30
N TYR A 257 -0.15 -9.43 21.11
CA TYR A 257 -0.46 -10.74 20.53
C TYR A 257 0.01 -10.82 19.08
N TYR A 258 -0.17 -9.72 18.32
CA TYR A 258 0.42 -9.58 17.00
C TYR A 258 1.94 -9.79 17.02
N ALA A 259 2.67 -9.15 17.93
CA ALA A 259 4.12 -9.31 18.03
C ALA A 259 4.54 -10.75 18.35
N LYS A 260 3.84 -11.43 19.26
CA LYS A 260 4.06 -12.85 19.58
C LYS A 260 3.89 -13.74 18.35
N TYR A 261 2.82 -13.56 17.58
CA TYR A 261 2.57 -14.31 16.35
C TYR A 261 3.68 -14.12 15.32
N ILE A 262 4.07 -12.88 15.06
CA ILE A 262 5.15 -12.57 14.11
C ILE A 262 6.46 -13.20 14.57
N ASN A 263 6.78 -13.14 15.87
CA ASN A 263 7.96 -13.80 16.42
C ASN A 263 7.93 -15.32 16.23
N ALA A 264 6.79 -15.97 16.51
CA ALA A 264 6.63 -17.42 16.38
C ALA A 264 6.78 -17.91 14.93
N THR A 265 6.49 -17.05 13.95
CA THR A 265 6.52 -17.40 12.53
C THR A 265 7.78 -16.94 11.79
N ARG A 266 8.64 -16.10 12.41
CA ARG A 266 9.76 -15.39 11.74
C ARG A 266 10.85 -16.28 11.12
N TYR A 267 10.95 -17.54 11.53
CA TYR A 267 11.92 -18.50 10.96
C TYR A 267 11.28 -19.63 10.17
N ILE A 268 9.95 -19.63 10.06
CA ILE A 268 9.22 -20.63 9.30
C ILE A 268 9.15 -20.16 7.85
N ASN A 269 9.78 -20.90 6.95
CA ASN A 269 9.79 -20.59 5.52
C ASN A 269 8.51 -21.03 4.81
N GLU A 270 7.86 -22.09 5.29
CA GLU A 270 6.61 -22.60 4.71
C GLU A 270 5.41 -21.73 5.11
N GLU A 271 4.79 -21.09 4.12
CA GLU A 271 3.62 -20.22 4.26
C GLU A 271 2.46 -20.94 4.98
N GLU A 272 2.21 -22.20 4.64
CA GLU A 272 1.14 -23.01 5.22
C GLU A 272 1.32 -23.20 6.73
N LYS A 273 2.55 -23.54 7.17
CA LYS A 273 2.88 -23.70 8.60
C LYS A 273 2.68 -22.40 9.38
N ARG A 274 3.04 -21.24 8.80
CA ARG A 274 2.78 -19.94 9.42
C ARG A 274 1.28 -19.73 9.65
N PHE A 275 0.47 -20.07 8.66
CA PHE A 275 -0.98 -19.93 8.74
C PHE A 275 -1.65 -20.91 9.72
N TYR A 276 -1.13 -22.11 9.88
CA TYR A 276 -1.63 -23.03 10.91
C TYR A 276 -1.38 -22.50 12.32
N ILE A 277 -0.21 -21.92 12.59
CA ILE A 277 0.08 -21.25 13.87
C ILE A 277 -0.87 -20.07 14.08
N LEU A 278 -1.11 -19.28 13.03
CA LEU A 278 -2.04 -18.15 13.05
C LEU A 278 -3.46 -18.57 13.44
N LYS A 279 -3.92 -19.74 12.99
CA LYS A 279 -5.27 -20.26 13.24
C LYS A 279 -5.43 -20.98 14.57
N ASN A 280 -4.44 -21.80 14.94
CA ASN A 280 -4.59 -22.72 16.05
C ASN A 280 -4.23 -22.11 17.40
N GLU A 281 -3.63 -20.92 17.43
CA GLU A 281 -3.21 -20.22 18.65
C GLU A 281 -2.29 -21.04 19.57
N ALA A 282 -1.87 -22.23 19.13
CA ALA A 282 -1.36 -23.32 19.98
C ALA A 282 0.06 -23.06 20.54
N PHE A 283 0.56 -21.84 20.38
CA PHE A 283 1.92 -21.44 20.76
C PHE A 283 1.99 -20.02 21.35
N ILE A 284 0.87 -19.40 21.79
CA ILE A 284 0.85 -17.97 22.21
C ILE A 284 0.45 -17.76 23.68
#